data_AF-A0A2V5MPS2-F1
#
_entry.id   AF-A0A2V5MPS2-F1
#
_cell.length_a   1.000
_cell.length_b   1.000
_cell.length_c   1.000
_cell.angle_alpha   90.00
_cell.angle_beta   90.00
_cell.angle_gamma   90.00
#
_symmetry.space_group_name_H-M   'P 1'
#
loop_
_entity.id
_entity.type
_entity.pdbx_description
1 polymer ?
#
loop_
_entity_poly.entity_id
_entity_poly.type
_entity_poly.pdbx_seq_one_letter_code
_entity_poly.pdbx_strand_id
1 'polypeptide(L)'
;MNHAKWIGHFARNHQNRPEPDWSAPTTLSPEVLAPLLRSLEQFRLGDGGGPASLIAHDAEKFRSRTAEMRTLVDFWFAEEAEHSRLLGCAVDRLGGRRITSHWSFTAFCFCRRVLGVRFELQVLLLTELVSTAYYRVLRRHSPDAPLATMCALILRDEAGHVAFHR
;
A
#
# COMPACT_ATOMS: atom_id res chain seq x y z
N MET A 1 17.69 -15.84 3.19
CA MET A 1 17.36 -14.41 3.04
C MET A 1 18.49 -13.58 3.64
N ASN A 2 19.07 -12.63 2.89
CA ASN A 2 20.07 -11.72 3.43
C ASN A 2 19.35 -10.55 4.12
N HIS A 3 19.10 -10.67 5.44
CA HIS A 3 18.34 -9.67 6.21
C HIS A 3 18.99 -8.28 6.15
N ALA A 4 20.32 -8.19 6.25
CA ALA A 4 21.04 -6.92 6.21
C ALA A 4 20.86 -6.18 4.87
N LYS A 5 20.86 -6.90 3.74
CA LYS A 5 20.58 -6.33 2.42
C LYS A 5 19.21 -5.65 2.39
N TRP A 6 18.18 -6.34 2.88
CA TRP A 6 16.80 -5.86 2.82
C TRP A 6 16.51 -4.75 3.81
N ILE A 7 17.01 -4.85 5.05
CA ILE A 7 16.95 -3.76 6.03
C ILE A 7 17.59 -2.51 5.45
N GLY A 8 18.77 -2.63 4.83
CA GLY A 8 19.44 -1.51 4.18
C GLY A 8 18.67 -0.96 2.97
N HIS A 9 17.98 -1.82 2.21
CA HIS A 9 17.12 -1.40 1.11
C HIS A 9 15.95 -0.54 1.62
N PHE A 10 15.16 -1.05 2.56
CA PHE A 10 14.03 -0.33 3.14
C PHE A 10 14.47 0.99 3.79
N ALA A 11 15.51 0.95 4.61
CA ALA A 11 16.04 2.15 5.27
C ALA A 11 16.44 3.26 4.29
N ARG A 12 16.99 2.91 3.12
CA ARG A 12 17.29 3.89 2.06
C ARG A 12 16.06 4.32 1.28
N ASN A 13 15.10 3.42 1.07
CA ASN A 13 13.92 3.70 0.27
C ASN A 13 12.95 4.70 0.95
N HIS A 14 13.02 4.78 2.29
CA HIS A 14 12.39 5.84 3.09
C HIS A 14 13.05 7.22 2.94
N GLN A 15 14.29 7.31 2.47
CA GLN A 15 15.02 8.57 2.34
C GLN A 15 14.69 9.28 1.02
N ASN A 16 14.75 10.61 1.02
CA ASN A 16 14.61 11.44 -0.17
C ASN A 16 13.36 11.11 -1.00
N ARG A 17 12.20 11.04 -0.34
CA ARG A 17 10.90 10.83 -0.98
C ARG A 17 10.22 12.19 -1.19
N PRO A 18 10.34 12.82 -2.37
CA PRO A 18 9.62 14.06 -2.63
C PRO A 18 8.12 13.78 -2.62
N GLU A 19 7.35 14.60 -1.90
CA GLU A 19 5.89 14.51 -1.91
C GLU A 19 5.34 14.85 -3.31
N PRO A 20 4.27 14.19 -3.76
CA PRO A 20 3.47 14.71 -4.86
C PRO A 20 2.98 16.12 -4.55
N ASP A 21 2.89 16.99 -5.58
CA ASP A 21 2.32 18.32 -5.40
C ASP A 21 0.80 18.25 -5.23
N TRP A 22 0.36 17.91 -4.02
CA TRP A 22 -1.06 17.78 -3.69
C TRP A 22 -1.84 19.09 -3.80
N SER A 23 -1.18 20.23 -4.02
CA SER A 23 -1.79 21.56 -4.16
C SER A 23 -2.04 21.98 -5.62
N ALA A 24 -1.42 21.29 -6.59
CA ALA A 24 -1.57 21.63 -8.01
C ALA A 24 -3.05 21.60 -8.45
N PRO A 25 -3.48 22.38 -9.46
CA PRO A 25 -4.83 22.23 -10.00
C PRO A 25 -5.07 20.84 -10.61
N THR A 26 -6.26 20.27 -10.40
CA THR A 26 -6.66 19.03 -11.07
C THR A 26 -6.90 19.28 -12.56
N THR A 27 -6.36 18.40 -13.41
CA THR A 27 -6.54 18.44 -14.88
C THR A 27 -7.59 17.46 -15.39
N LEU A 28 -8.24 16.71 -14.48
CA LEU A 28 -9.26 15.71 -14.81
C LEU A 28 -10.56 16.39 -15.21
N SER A 29 -11.16 15.93 -16.31
CA SER A 29 -12.53 16.32 -16.65
C SER A 29 -13.53 15.72 -15.64
N PRO A 30 -14.70 16.36 -15.41
CA PRO A 30 -15.72 15.82 -14.51
C PRO A 30 -16.17 14.39 -14.86
N GLU A 31 -16.23 14.07 -16.17
CA GLU A 31 -16.62 12.75 -16.68
C GLU A 31 -15.64 11.64 -16.29
N VAL A 32 -14.35 11.95 -16.20
CA VAL A 32 -13.31 11.00 -15.75
C VAL A 32 -13.19 11.00 -14.23
N LEU A 33 -13.34 12.17 -13.60
CA LEU A 33 -13.17 12.35 -12.16
C LEU A 33 -14.14 11.48 -11.36
N ALA A 34 -15.43 11.50 -11.67
CA ALA A 34 -16.44 10.76 -10.91
C ALA A 34 -16.19 9.23 -10.84
N PRO A 35 -15.99 8.51 -11.96
CA PRO A 35 -15.69 7.08 -11.91
C PRO A 35 -14.32 6.77 -11.31
N LEU A 36 -13.30 7.60 -11.58
CA LEU A 36 -11.97 7.45 -10.99
C LEU A 36 -12.03 7.59 -9.46
N LEU A 37 -12.71 8.63 -8.97
CA LEU A 37 -12.85 8.89 -7.54
C LEU A 37 -13.52 7.70 -6.85
N ARG A 38 -14.63 7.20 -7.40
CA ARG A 38 -15.31 6.01 -6.85
C ARG A 38 -14.40 4.78 -6.82
N SER A 39 -13.56 4.60 -7.84
CA SER A 39 -12.56 3.53 -7.86
C SER A 39 -11.51 3.71 -6.77
N LEU A 40 -10.97 4.92 -6.61
CA LEU A 40 -9.97 5.24 -5.60
C LEU A 40 -10.51 5.10 -4.16
N GLU A 41 -11.74 5.54 -3.89
CA GLU A 41 -12.39 5.40 -2.59
C GLU A 41 -12.45 3.92 -2.14
N GLN A 42 -12.84 3.03 -3.05
CA GLN A 42 -12.94 1.59 -2.80
C GLN A 42 -11.56 0.93 -2.71
N PHE A 43 -10.67 1.25 -3.64
CA PHE A 43 -9.32 0.71 -3.68
C PHE A 43 -8.54 1.09 -2.42
N ARG A 44 -8.71 2.33 -1.94
CA ARG A 44 -8.13 2.82 -0.68
C ARG A 44 -8.54 2.00 0.52
N LEU A 45 -9.73 1.41 0.58
CA LEU A 45 -10.10 0.53 1.68
C LEU A 45 -9.27 -0.76 1.67
N GLY A 46 -9.05 -1.35 0.49
CA GLY A 46 -8.30 -2.60 0.34
C GLY A 46 -6.81 -2.46 0.60
N ASP A 47 -6.20 -1.42 0.03
CA ASP A 47 -4.75 -1.22 0.01
C ASP A 47 -4.26 -0.34 1.17
N GLY A 48 -5.07 0.65 1.59
CA GLY A 48 -4.70 1.60 2.64
C GLY A 48 -5.63 1.64 3.85
N GLY A 49 -6.75 0.89 3.84
CA GLY A 49 -7.79 1.01 4.86
C GLY A 49 -7.56 0.11 6.07
N GLY A 50 -6.66 -0.86 5.95
CA GLY A 50 -6.38 -1.84 6.98
C GLY A 50 -5.24 -1.51 7.93
N PRO A 51 -5.04 -2.36 8.95
CA PRO A 51 -3.87 -2.27 9.78
C PRO A 51 -2.62 -2.49 8.93
N ALA A 52 -1.71 -1.52 8.97
CA ALA A 52 -0.34 -1.66 8.49
C ALA A 52 0.47 -2.49 9.50
N SER A 53 0.01 -3.71 9.76
CA SER A 53 0.72 -4.72 10.56
C SER A 53 0.21 -6.13 10.24
N LEU A 54 0.99 -7.14 10.64
CA LEU A 54 0.50 -8.52 10.70
C LEU A 54 -0.54 -8.61 11.81
N ILE A 55 -1.69 -9.19 11.49
CA ILE A 55 -2.80 -9.39 12.43
C ILE A 55 -3.14 -10.85 12.67
N ALA A 56 -2.44 -11.79 12.02
CA ALA A 56 -2.51 -13.21 12.31
C ALA A 56 -2.29 -13.50 13.81
N HIS A 57 -3.03 -14.47 14.35
CA HIS A 57 -2.94 -14.86 15.76
C HIS A 57 -1.53 -15.34 16.17
N ASP A 58 -0.73 -15.84 15.23
CA ASP A 58 0.65 -16.30 15.42
C ASP A 58 1.70 -15.31 14.87
N ALA A 59 1.29 -14.09 14.50
CA ALA A 59 2.17 -13.07 13.91
C ALA A 59 3.38 -12.73 14.80
N GLU A 60 3.18 -12.57 16.11
CA GLU A 60 4.27 -12.21 17.01
C GLU A 60 5.32 -13.34 17.10
N LYS A 61 4.90 -14.61 17.04
CA LYS A 61 5.82 -15.75 16.99
C LYS A 61 6.68 -15.74 15.73
N PHE A 62 6.16 -15.20 14.63
CA PHE A 62 6.92 -15.03 13.39
C PHE A 62 7.85 -13.81 13.44
N ARG A 63 7.35 -12.67 13.89
CA ARG A 63 8.09 -11.41 14.00
C ARG A 63 9.24 -11.50 15.00
N SER A 64 9.06 -12.22 16.10
CA SER A 64 10.05 -12.37 17.18
C SER A 64 11.10 -13.46 16.97
N ARG A 65 11.11 -14.16 15.82
CA ARG A 65 12.08 -15.25 15.55
C ARG A 65 13.53 -14.80 15.67
N THR A 66 13.83 -13.59 15.19
CA THR A 66 15.12 -12.91 15.37
C THR A 66 14.90 -11.40 15.45
N ALA A 67 15.90 -10.66 15.92
CA ALA A 67 15.85 -9.19 15.95
C ALA A 67 15.74 -8.61 14.53
N GLU A 68 16.46 -9.18 13.57
CA GLU A 68 16.45 -8.75 12.17
C GLU A 68 15.09 -8.98 11.53
N MET A 69 14.41 -10.10 11.87
CA MET A 69 13.08 -10.39 11.35
C MET A 69 12.06 -9.36 11.83
N ARG A 70 12.13 -8.97 13.11
CA ARG A 70 11.30 -7.89 13.66
C ARG A 70 11.52 -6.59 12.90
N THR A 71 12.77 -6.17 12.79
CA THR A 71 13.15 -4.92 12.10
C THR A 71 12.68 -4.92 10.65
N LEU A 72 12.82 -6.05 9.96
CA LEU A 72 12.43 -6.19 8.57
C LEU A 72 10.91 -6.08 8.37
N VAL A 73 10.12 -6.77 9.20
CA VAL A 73 8.66 -6.65 9.20
C VAL A 73 8.23 -5.22 9.49
N ASP A 74 8.87 -4.57 10.46
CA ASP A 74 8.55 -3.19 10.84
C ASP A 74 8.83 -2.20 9.71
N PHE A 75 9.95 -2.38 8.99
CA PHE A 75 10.26 -1.57 7.82
C PHE A 75 9.28 -1.80 6.67
N TRP A 76 8.92 -3.05 6.38
CA TRP A 76 7.97 -3.36 5.31
C TRP A 76 6.61 -2.68 5.59
N PHE A 77 6.08 -2.82 6.80
CA PHE A 77 4.82 -2.16 7.18
C PHE A 77 4.90 -0.64 7.31
N ALA A 78 6.09 -0.08 7.55
CA ALA A 78 6.27 1.37 7.51
C ALA A 78 6.12 1.92 6.08
N GLU A 79 6.53 1.16 5.05
CA GLU A 79 6.27 1.51 3.65
C GLU A 79 4.80 1.37 3.29
N GLU A 80 4.14 0.28 3.71
CA GLU A 80 2.69 0.11 3.52
C GLU A 80 1.86 1.23 4.15
N ALA A 81 2.24 1.66 5.36
CA ALA A 81 1.62 2.79 6.03
C ALA A 81 1.77 4.09 5.22
N GLU A 82 2.91 4.27 4.56
CA GLU A 82 3.18 5.41 3.70
C GLU A 82 2.37 5.36 2.40
N HIS A 83 2.21 4.18 1.78
CA HIS A 83 1.32 3.99 0.63
C HIS A 83 -0.12 4.33 0.98
N SER A 84 -0.60 3.83 2.13
CA SER A 84 -1.92 4.17 2.67
C SER A 84 -2.11 5.68 2.84
N ARG A 85 -1.10 6.38 3.39
CA ARG A 85 -1.14 7.84 3.58
C ARG A 85 -1.25 8.56 2.24
N LEU A 86 -0.38 8.23 1.28
CA LEU A 86 -0.36 8.81 -0.06
C LEU A 86 -1.69 8.61 -0.78
N LEU A 87 -2.26 7.40 -0.69
CA LEU A 87 -3.56 7.08 -1.28
C LEU A 87 -4.70 7.87 -0.61
N GLY A 88 -4.62 8.09 0.70
CA GLY A 88 -5.52 8.99 1.42
C GLY A 88 -5.44 10.44 0.93
N CYS A 89 -4.24 10.97 0.70
CA CYS A 89 -4.03 12.31 0.14
C CYS A 89 -4.66 12.43 -1.27
N ALA A 90 -4.53 11.40 -2.11
CA ALA A 90 -5.17 11.37 -3.42
C ALA A 90 -6.71 11.41 -3.33
N VAL A 91 -7.32 10.64 -2.42
CA VAL A 91 -8.78 10.68 -2.22
C VAL A 91 -9.23 12.07 -1.76
N ASP A 92 -8.55 12.65 -0.77
CA ASP A 92 -8.92 13.96 -0.23
C ASP A 92 -8.79 15.07 -1.27
N ARG A 93 -7.69 15.08 -2.04
CA ARG A 93 -7.43 16.04 -3.12
C ARG A 93 -8.54 16.05 -4.16
N LEU A 94 -9.08 14.89 -4.50
CA LEU A 94 -10.14 14.74 -5.49
C LEU A 94 -11.55 14.98 -4.90
N GLY A 95 -11.65 15.33 -3.61
CA GLY A 95 -12.93 15.56 -2.93
C GLY A 95 -13.70 14.28 -2.60
N GLY A 96 -13.01 13.14 -2.51
CA GLY A 96 -13.61 11.85 -2.20
C GLY A 96 -13.79 11.60 -0.71
N ARG A 97 -14.38 10.45 -0.40
CA ARG A 97 -14.59 9.97 0.97
C ARG A 97 -13.68 8.79 1.26
N ARG A 98 -13.00 8.85 2.41
CA ARG A 98 -12.24 7.72 2.93
C ARG A 98 -13.20 6.67 3.46
N ILE A 99 -13.45 5.63 2.67
CA ILE A 99 -14.20 4.46 3.15
C ILE A 99 -13.37 3.78 4.24
N THR A 100 -13.95 3.60 5.42
CA THR A 100 -13.29 3.04 6.61
C THR A 100 -13.70 1.61 6.90
N SER A 101 -14.82 1.14 6.36
CA SER A 101 -15.29 -0.22 6.55
C SER A 101 -16.18 -0.70 5.41
N HIS A 102 -16.13 -2.02 5.17
CA HIS A 102 -17.05 -2.75 4.31
C HIS A 102 -17.12 -4.20 4.82
N TRP A 103 -18.26 -4.88 4.65
CA TRP A 103 -18.43 -6.23 5.19
C TRP A 103 -17.38 -7.21 4.65
N SER A 104 -17.03 -7.11 3.36
CA SER A 104 -16.02 -7.98 2.74
C SER A 104 -14.63 -7.69 3.28
N PHE A 105 -14.34 -6.44 3.64
CA PHE A 105 -13.09 -6.04 4.26
C PHE A 105 -12.97 -6.57 5.70
N THR A 106 -14.07 -6.56 6.45
CA THR A 106 -14.14 -7.19 7.78
C THR A 106 -13.90 -8.71 7.68
N ALA A 107 -14.56 -9.38 6.74
CA ALA A 107 -14.36 -10.80 6.49
C ALA A 107 -12.91 -11.11 6.09
N PHE A 108 -12.32 -10.29 5.22
CA PHE A 108 -10.91 -10.37 4.82
C PHE A 108 -9.96 -10.28 6.03
N CYS A 109 -10.13 -9.27 6.89
CA CYS A 109 -9.33 -9.12 8.11
C CYS A 109 -9.51 -10.30 9.08
N PHE A 110 -10.73 -10.83 9.18
CA PHE A 110 -11.02 -12.01 10.00
C PHE A 110 -10.27 -13.25 9.49
N CYS A 111 -10.32 -13.52 8.19
CA CYS A 111 -9.58 -14.64 7.58
C CYS A 111 -8.05 -14.50 7.79
N ARG A 112 -7.50 -13.29 7.58
CA ARG A 112 -6.07 -12.99 7.87
C ARG A 112 -5.69 -13.32 9.31
N ARG A 113 -6.56 -12.98 10.26
CA ARG A 113 -6.32 -13.22 11.69
C ARG A 113 -6.32 -14.71 12.05
N VAL A 114 -7.30 -15.46 11.56
CA VAL A 114 -7.57 -16.85 12.01
C VAL A 114 -6.70 -17.88 11.28
N LEU A 115 -6.39 -17.68 9.99
CA LEU A 115 -5.67 -18.67 9.18
C LEU A 115 -4.14 -18.65 9.37
N GLY A 116 -3.63 -17.70 10.15
CA GLY A 116 -2.22 -17.63 10.54
C GLY A 116 -1.33 -16.84 9.57
N VAL A 117 -0.10 -16.58 10.00
CA VAL A 117 0.82 -15.62 9.37
C VAL A 117 1.25 -16.03 7.97
N ARG A 118 1.37 -17.33 7.69
CA ARG A 118 1.72 -17.83 6.35
C ARG A 118 0.65 -17.48 5.32
N PHE A 119 -0.62 -17.65 5.69
CA PHE A 119 -1.75 -17.29 4.85
C PHE A 119 -1.84 -15.76 4.70
N GLU A 120 -1.68 -15.03 5.81
CA GLU A 120 -1.67 -13.57 5.78
C GLU A 120 -0.63 -13.00 4.80
N LEU A 121 0.63 -13.48 4.85
CA LEU A 121 1.68 -13.04 3.93
C LEU A 121 1.37 -13.36 2.46
N GLN A 122 0.78 -14.53 2.17
CA GLN A 122 0.37 -14.89 0.80
C GLN A 122 -0.73 -13.95 0.28
N VAL A 123 -1.68 -13.61 1.14
CA VAL A 123 -2.78 -12.71 0.77
C VAL A 123 -2.29 -11.28 0.60
N LEU A 124 -1.38 -10.80 1.46
CA LEU A 124 -0.76 -9.48 1.30
C LEU A 124 0.03 -9.40 -0.02
N LEU A 125 0.82 -10.43 -0.36
CA LEU A 125 1.50 -10.51 -1.66
C LEU A 125 0.50 -10.50 -2.84
N LEU A 126 -0.64 -11.17 -2.72
CA LEU A 126 -1.68 -11.10 -3.76
C LEU A 126 -2.24 -9.69 -3.89
N THR A 127 -2.45 -9.00 -2.77
CA THR A 127 -2.84 -7.58 -2.77
C THR A 127 -1.79 -6.72 -3.46
N GLU A 128 -0.50 -6.80 -3.09
CA GLU A 128 0.61 -6.08 -3.72
C GLU A 128 0.60 -6.24 -5.26
N LEU A 129 0.40 -7.47 -5.76
CA LEU A 129 0.36 -7.73 -7.21
C LEU A 129 -0.81 -7.05 -7.91
N VAL A 130 -2.00 -7.09 -7.30
CA VAL A 130 -3.19 -6.42 -7.83
C VAL A 130 -3.04 -4.91 -7.75
N SER A 131 -2.52 -4.40 -6.63
CA SER A 131 -2.27 -2.99 -6.39
C SER A 131 -1.25 -2.42 -7.36
N THR A 132 -0.15 -3.14 -7.58
CA THR A 132 0.84 -2.82 -8.62
C THR A 132 0.22 -2.71 -10.01
N ALA A 133 -0.68 -3.63 -10.38
CA ALA A 133 -1.38 -3.55 -11.67
C ALA A 133 -2.30 -2.32 -11.74
N TYR A 134 -3.03 -2.04 -10.66
CA TYR A 134 -3.88 -0.85 -10.54
C TYR A 134 -3.09 0.44 -10.71
N TYR A 135 -1.98 0.60 -9.96
CA TYR A 135 -1.13 1.79 -10.04
C TYR A 135 -0.46 1.97 -11.41
N ARG A 136 -0.12 0.87 -12.11
CA ARG A 136 0.40 0.96 -13.49
C ARG A 136 -0.65 1.51 -14.45
N VAL A 137 -1.89 1.04 -14.35
CA VAL A 137 -3.00 1.53 -15.18
C VAL A 137 -3.29 2.99 -14.85
N LEU A 138 -3.42 3.31 -13.56
CA LEU A 138 -3.70 4.68 -13.11
C LEU A 138 -2.62 5.66 -13.56
N ARG A 139 -1.34 5.32 -13.40
CA ARG A 139 -0.21 6.14 -13.85
C ARG A 139 -0.21 6.33 -15.37
N ARG A 140 -0.56 5.30 -16.14
CA ARG A 140 -0.53 5.36 -17.61
C ARG A 140 -1.64 6.23 -18.18
N HIS A 141 -2.79 6.31 -17.51
CA HIS A 141 -4.00 6.92 -18.04
C HIS A 141 -4.45 8.18 -17.29
N SER A 142 -3.88 8.51 -16.14
CA SER A 142 -4.22 9.73 -15.40
C SER A 142 -3.46 10.94 -15.97
N PRO A 143 -4.16 11.99 -16.46
CA PRO A 143 -3.54 13.26 -16.83
C PRO A 143 -3.17 14.14 -15.61
N ASP A 144 -3.55 13.75 -14.38
CA ASP A 144 -3.22 14.48 -13.15
C ASP A 144 -1.80 14.12 -12.67
N ALA A 145 -0.92 15.12 -12.67
CA ALA A 145 0.50 14.93 -12.37
C ALA A 145 0.76 14.47 -10.91
N PRO A 146 0.07 15.00 -9.88
CA PRO A 146 0.19 14.49 -8.51
C PRO A 146 -0.20 13.01 -8.37
N LEU A 147 -1.31 12.58 -8.98
CA LEU A 147 -1.68 11.16 -9.01
C LEU A 147 -0.62 10.30 -9.72
N ALA A 148 -0.09 10.75 -10.85
CA ALA A 148 0.95 10.02 -11.57
C ALA A 148 2.25 9.91 -10.74
N THR A 149 2.58 10.95 -9.98
CA THR A 149 3.75 11.00 -9.09
C THR A 149 3.57 10.07 -7.90
N MET A 150 2.39 10.09 -7.26
CA MET A 150 2.01 9.14 -6.22
C MET A 150 2.16 7.70 -6.72
N CYS A 151 1.58 7.37 -7.87
CA CYS A 151 1.69 6.02 -8.43
C CYS A 151 3.14 5.63 -8.72
N ALA A 152 3.97 6.57 -9.18
CA ALA A 152 5.39 6.30 -9.44
C ALA A 152 6.16 6.01 -8.15
N LEU A 153 5.87 6.71 -7.05
CA LEU A 153 6.46 6.47 -5.75
C LEU A 153 6.08 5.09 -5.21
N ILE A 154 4.79 4.74 -5.25
CA ILE A 154 4.32 3.45 -4.76
C ILE A 154 4.92 2.31 -5.61
N LEU A 155 4.86 2.42 -6.94
CA LEU A 155 5.41 1.41 -7.86
C LEU A 155 6.92 1.19 -7.71
N ARG A 156 7.66 2.21 -7.26
CA ARG A 156 9.11 2.10 -6.98
C ARG A 156 9.35 1.17 -5.77
N ASP A 157 8.50 1.27 -4.75
CA ASP A 157 8.62 0.48 -3.52
C ASP A 157 8.16 -0.96 -3.75
N GLU A 158 7.05 -1.14 -4.47
CA GLU A 158 6.49 -2.44 -4.86
C GLU A 158 7.49 -3.34 -5.60
N ALA A 159 8.39 -2.76 -6.40
CA ALA A 159 9.46 -3.51 -7.06
C ALA A 159 10.42 -4.17 -6.05
N GLY A 160 10.65 -3.52 -4.91
CA GLY A 160 11.41 -4.06 -3.78
C GLY A 160 10.66 -5.17 -3.06
N HIS A 161 9.35 -4.99 -2.83
CA HIS A 161 8.50 -5.97 -2.13
C HIS A 161 8.34 -7.27 -2.90
N VAL A 162 8.08 -7.21 -4.20
CA VAL A 162 8.01 -8.41 -5.05
C VAL A 162 9.35 -9.15 -5.06
N ALA A 163 10.47 -8.42 -5.08
CA ALA A 163 11.80 -9.04 -5.03
C ALA A 163 12.14 -9.58 -3.63
N PHE A 164 11.55 -9.04 -2.56
CA PHE A 164 11.67 -9.53 -1.19
C PHE A 164 10.93 -10.85 -0.98
N HIS A 165 9.76 -11.00 -1.62
CA HIS A 165 8.93 -12.20 -1.56
C HIS A 165 9.42 -13.36 -2.44
N ARG A 166 10.36 -13.13 -3.36
CA ARG A 166 11.01 -14.16 -4.20
C ARG A 166 12.21 -14.80 -3.50
#